data_AF-A0A1F2T2M9-F1
#
_entry.id   AF-A0A1F2T2M9-F1
#
_cell.length_a   1.000
_cell.length_b   1.000
_cell.length_c   1.000
_cell.angle_alpha   90.00
_cell.angle_beta   90.00
_cell.angle_gamma   90.00
#
_symmetry.space_group_name_H-M   'P 1'
#
loop_
_entity.id
_entity.type
_entity.pdbx_description
1 polymer ?
#
loop_
_entity_poly.entity_id
_entity_poly.type
_entity_poly.pdbx_seq_one_letter_code
_entity_poly.pdbx_strand_id
1 'polypeptide(L)'
;MKMTHTFAAKEVMVPFKCDVHGWMNAYVGVLDHPYFAVTDANGTFELKGLPPGTYTIEAWHEKLGATTQSVTIAAKESKEVTFTFKTAGAAATNN
;
A
#
# COMPACT_ATOMS: atom_id res chain seq x y z
N MET A 1 -8.33 -15.41 26.59
CA MET A 1 -8.33 -16.48 25.58
C MET A 1 -7.48 -15.99 24.41
N LYS A 2 -6.38 -16.67 24.06
CA LYS A 2 -5.59 -16.35 22.86
C LYS A 2 -6.09 -17.26 21.74
N MET A 3 -6.64 -16.66 20.68
CA MET A 3 -6.99 -17.37 19.45
C MET A 3 -5.88 -17.12 18.43
N THR A 4 -5.36 -18.18 17.82
CA THR A 4 -4.38 -18.09 16.73
C THR A 4 -5.08 -18.49 15.44
N HIS A 5 -5.00 -17.63 14.43
CA HIS A 5 -5.49 -17.90 13.09
C HIS A 5 -4.35 -17.69 12.09
N THR A 6 -4.23 -18.59 11.12
CA THR A 6 -3.27 -18.51 10.03
C THR A 6 -4.04 -18.25 8.74
N PHE A 7 -3.69 -17.16 8.06
CA PHE A 7 -4.25 -16.83 6.75
C PHE A 7 -3.58 -17.70 5.67
N ALA A 8 -4.39 -18.30 4.80
CA ALA A 8 -3.90 -19.17 3.72
C ALA A 8 -3.59 -18.40 2.42
N ALA A 9 -4.05 -17.16 2.32
CA ALA A 9 -3.91 -16.32 1.13
C ALA A 9 -3.56 -14.89 1.52
N LYS A 10 -2.94 -14.18 0.57
CA LYS A 10 -2.76 -12.73 0.66
C LYS A 10 -4.12 -12.03 0.57
N GLU A 11 -4.31 -11.03 1.41
CA GLU A 11 -5.52 -10.19 1.44
C GLU A 11 -5.07 -8.75 1.67
N VAL A 12 -5.17 -7.91 0.64
CA VAL A 12 -4.58 -6.57 0.68
C VAL A 12 -5.68 -5.53 0.86
N MET A 13 -5.57 -4.73 1.92
CA MET A 13 -6.46 -3.61 2.25
C MET A 13 -7.93 -4.03 2.42
N VAL A 14 -8.15 -5.09 3.20
CA VAL A 14 -9.50 -5.50 3.61
C VAL A 14 -10.10 -4.43 4.53
N PRO A 15 -11.30 -3.88 4.24
CA PRO A 15 -11.91 -2.86 5.06
C PRO A 15 -12.55 -3.45 6.31
N PHE A 16 -12.20 -2.88 7.46
CA PHE A 16 -12.83 -3.15 8.75
C PHE A 16 -13.58 -1.90 9.20
N LYS A 17 -14.85 -2.07 9.58
CA LYS A 17 -15.71 -0.97 10.02
C LYS A 17 -16.38 -1.35 11.34
N CYS A 18 -16.63 -0.34 12.17
CA CYS A 18 -17.45 -0.51 13.36
C CYS A 18 -18.92 -0.25 13.02
N ASP A 19 -19.80 -1.15 13.44
CA ASP A 19 -21.25 -1.01 13.21
C ASP A 19 -21.90 0.10 14.06
N VAL A 20 -21.24 0.51 15.16
CA VAL A 20 -21.75 1.53 16.09
C VAL A 20 -21.15 2.91 15.83
N HIS A 21 -19.86 2.96 15.48
CA HIS A 21 -19.13 4.21 15.26
C HIS A 21 -18.76 4.34 13.77
N GLY A 22 -19.62 5.00 12.99
CA GLY A 22 -19.46 5.09 11.53
C GLY A 22 -18.17 5.77 11.05
N TRP A 23 -17.46 6.47 11.93
CA TRP A 23 -16.15 7.09 11.66
C TRP A 23 -14.97 6.15 11.93
N MET A 24 -15.19 5.02 12.61
CA MET A 24 -14.14 4.05 12.90
C MET A 24 -14.02 3.08 11.73
N ASN A 25 -12.98 3.29 10.94
CA ASN A 25 -12.55 2.39 9.89
C ASN A 25 -11.07 2.04 10.05
N ALA A 26 -10.72 0.85 9.59
CA ALA A 26 -9.35 0.40 9.45
C ALA A 26 -9.23 -0.41 8.15
N TYR A 27 -8.00 -0.56 7.69
CA TYR A 27 -7.66 -1.45 6.59
C TYR A 27 -6.59 -2.40 7.06
N VAL A 28 -6.78 -3.69 6.76
CA VAL A 28 -5.87 -4.75 7.18
C VAL A 28 -5.26 -5.39 5.94
N GLY A 29 -3.93 -5.53 5.95
CA GLY A 29 -3.17 -6.24 4.93
C GLY A 29 -2.56 -7.52 5.47
N VAL A 30 -2.76 -8.62 4.76
CA VAL A 30 -2.10 -9.91 4.94
C VAL A 30 -1.16 -10.10 3.75
N LEU A 31 0.14 -10.09 4.02
CA LEU A 31 1.21 -10.19 3.03
C LEU A 31 2.05 -11.44 3.30
N ASP A 32 2.60 -12.03 2.23
CA ASP A 32 3.55 -13.15 2.29
C ASP A 32 5.00 -12.68 2.50
N HIS A 33 5.20 -11.37 2.61
CA HIS A 33 6.49 -10.72 2.86
C HIS A 33 6.38 -9.64 3.95
N PRO A 34 7.49 -9.29 4.62
CA PRO A 34 7.48 -8.33 5.73
C PRO A 34 7.54 -6.85 5.27
N TYR A 35 7.69 -6.57 3.98
CA TYR A 35 7.92 -5.22 3.48
C TYR A 35 6.60 -4.45 3.28
N PHE A 36 6.33 -3.49 4.16
CA PHE A 36 5.22 -2.54 4.01
C PHE A 36 5.56 -1.24 4.75
N ALA A 37 4.90 -0.16 4.36
CA ALA A 37 4.98 1.12 5.05
C ALA A 37 3.65 1.86 4.91
N VAL A 38 3.32 2.68 5.90
CA VAL A 38 2.26 3.68 5.81
C VAL A 38 2.94 5.03 5.66
N THR A 39 2.50 5.83 4.70
CA THR A 39 3.05 7.18 4.49
C THR A 39 2.79 8.06 5.71
N ASP A 40 3.72 8.96 6.00
CA ASP A 40 3.51 10.01 6.99
C ASP A 40 2.55 11.11 6.47
N ALA A 41 2.36 12.16 7.28
CA ALA A 41 1.49 13.29 6.93
C ALA A 41 1.98 14.09 5.70
N ASN A 42 3.25 13.97 5.31
CA ASN A 42 3.83 14.62 4.14
C ASN A 42 3.83 13.70 2.90
N GLY A 43 3.29 12.47 3.02
CA GLY A 43 3.30 11.48 1.94
C GLY A 43 4.62 10.71 1.81
N THR A 44 5.55 10.85 2.77
CA THR A 44 6.85 10.17 2.73
C THR A 44 6.73 8.77 3.30
N PHE A 45 7.43 7.81 2.70
CA PHE A 45 7.54 6.43 3.16
C PHE A 45 8.97 5.92 3.01
N GLU A 46 9.31 4.86 3.74
CA GLU A 46 10.60 4.22 3.64
C GLU A 46 10.43 2.70 3.77
N LEU A 47 10.99 1.95 2.81
CA LEU A 47 11.09 0.49 2.90
C LEU A 47 12.56 0.12 3.06
N LYS A 48 12.92 -0.47 4.20
CA LYS A 48 14.30 -0.84 4.55
C LYS A 48 14.57 -2.31 4.34
N GLY A 49 15.85 -2.63 4.10
CA GLY A 49 16.33 -4.00 4.11
C GLY A 49 15.85 -4.85 2.94
N LEU A 50 15.47 -4.23 1.80
CA LEU A 50 15.17 -4.98 0.59
C LEU A 50 16.46 -5.66 0.09
N PRO A 51 16.44 -6.99 -0.14
CA PRO A 51 17.48 -7.65 -0.88
C PRO A 51 17.63 -7.07 -2.30
N PRO A 52 18.78 -7.29 -2.98
CA PRO A 52 18.89 -6.96 -4.39
C PRO A 52 17.87 -7.74 -5.22
N GLY A 53 17.15 -7.06 -6.10
CA GLY A 53 16.08 -7.67 -6.89
C GLY A 53 15.18 -6.66 -7.58
N THR A 54 14.24 -7.17 -8.38
CA THR A 54 13.19 -6.36 -9.01
C THR A 54 11.88 -6.59 -8.27
N TYR A 55 11.24 -5.49 -7.87
CA TYR A 55 10.03 -5.45 -7.07
C TYR A 55 8.94 -4.70 -7.80
N THR A 56 7.70 -5.17 -7.67
CA THR A 56 6.51 -4.36 -7.96
C THR A 56 6.04 -3.76 -6.64
N ILE A 57 6.14 -2.45 -6.51
CA ILE A 57 5.66 -1.70 -5.35
C ILE A 57 4.24 -1.24 -5.67
N GLU A 58 3.29 -1.57 -4.80
CA GLU A 58 1.91 -1.07 -4.85
C GLU A 58 1.73 0.03 -3.81
N ALA A 59 1.26 1.19 -4.26
CA ALA A 59 0.77 2.25 -3.39
C ALA A 59 -0.76 2.27 -3.47
N TRP A 60 -1.41 2.26 -2.33
CA TRP A 60 -2.87 2.25 -2.23
C TRP A 60 -3.38 3.41 -1.38
N HIS A 61 -4.52 3.96 -1.79
CA HIS A 61 -5.22 5.01 -1.05
C HIS A 61 -6.71 4.71 -1.00
N GLU A 62 -7.32 4.88 0.17
CA GLU A 62 -8.70 4.46 0.49
C GLU A 62 -9.75 4.89 -0.55
N LYS A 63 -9.60 6.10 -1.09
CA LYS A 63 -10.52 6.68 -2.09
C LYS A 63 -10.02 6.61 -3.54
N LEU A 64 -8.71 6.49 -3.75
CA LEU A 64 -8.09 6.67 -5.08
C LEU A 64 -7.66 5.33 -5.69
N GLY A 65 -7.77 4.24 -4.93
CA GLY A 65 -7.42 2.90 -5.39
C GLY A 65 -5.93 2.62 -5.28
N ALA A 66 -5.46 1.64 -6.05
CA ALA A 66 -4.07 1.22 -6.11
C ALA A 66 -3.38 1.70 -7.38
N THR A 67 -2.08 1.95 -7.28
CA THR A 67 -1.16 2.15 -8.40
C THR A 67 0.12 1.38 -8.15
N THR A 68 0.76 0.89 -9.21
CA THR A 68 1.96 0.06 -9.11
C THR A 68 3.13 0.65 -9.90
N GLN A 69 4.34 0.45 -9.40
CA GLN A 69 5.57 0.77 -10.10
C GLN A 69 6.60 -0.35 -9.91
N SER A 70 7.37 -0.62 -10.95
CA SER A 70 8.48 -1.59 -10.89
C SER A 70 9.77 -0.87 -10.52
N VAL A 71 10.52 -1.42 -9.57
CA VAL A 71 11.84 -0.92 -9.17
C VAL A 71 12.83 -2.07 -9.04
N THR A 72 14.00 -1.90 -9.62
CA THR A 72 15.15 -2.79 -9.43
C THR A 72 16.11 -2.17 -8.44
N ILE A 73 16.46 -2.86 -7.36
CA ILE A 73 17.42 -2.42 -6.34
C ILE A 73 18.69 -3.28 -6.46
N ALA A 74 19.86 -2.65 -6.54
CA ALA A 74 21.17 -3.29 -6.44
C ALA A 74 21.66 -3.36 -4.98
N ALA A 75 22.73 -4.12 -4.73
CA ALA A 75 23.29 -4.28 -3.39
C ALA A 75 23.71 -2.93 -2.77
N LYS A 76 23.18 -2.64 -1.58
CA LYS A 76 23.39 -1.38 -0.83
C LYS A 76 22.94 -0.11 -1.58
N GLU A 77 22.08 -0.27 -2.59
CA GLU A 77 21.47 0.85 -3.29
C GLU A 77 20.20 1.33 -2.56
N SER A 78 19.86 2.60 -2.72
CA SER A 78 18.55 3.15 -2.37
C SER A 78 17.99 3.85 -3.60
N LYS A 79 16.70 3.64 -3.88
CA LYS A 79 16.00 4.31 -4.98
C LYS A 79 14.80 5.06 -4.44
N GLU A 80 14.61 6.25 -5.00
CA GLU A 80 13.41 7.04 -4.78
C GLU A 80 12.33 6.60 -5.76
N VAL A 81 11.09 6.49 -5.27
CA VAL A 81 9.91 6.21 -6.07
C VAL A 81 8.81 7.15 -5.61
N THR A 82 8.19 7.83 -6.57
CA THR A 82 7.11 8.78 -6.31
C THR A 82 5.83 8.26 -6.95
N PHE A 83 4.78 8.11 -6.16
CA PHE A 83 3.46 7.73 -6.62
C PHE A 83 2.54 8.95 -6.66
N THR A 84 1.94 9.20 -7.82
CA THR A 84 0.95 10.26 -8.00
C THR A 84 -0.42 9.65 -8.21
N PHE A 85 -1.33 9.89 -7.28
CA PHE A 85 -2.72 9.49 -7.44
C PHE A 85 -3.50 10.58 -8.18
N LYS A 86 -4.24 10.18 -9.22
CA LYS A 86 -5.18 11.07 -9.91
C LYS A 86 -6.59 10.77 -9.41
N THR A 87 -7.33 11.81 -9.04
CA THR A 87 -8.77 11.67 -8.81
C THR A 87 -9.47 11.33 -10.11
N ALA A 88 -10.35 10.34 -10.13
CA ALA A 88 -11.30 10.15 -11.23
C ALA A 88 -12.29 11.32 -11.21
N GLY A 89 -11.89 12.40 -11.88
CA GLY A 89 -12.53 13.72 -11.86
C GLY A 89 -11.83 14.70 -12.80
N ALA A 90 -11.37 14.20 -13.94
CA ALA A 90 -11.05 14.97 -15.14
C ALA A 90 -11.25 14.01 -16.31
N ALA A 91 -12.52 13.77 -16.67
CA ALA A 91 -12.81 13.39 -18.04
C ALA A 91 -12.18 14.48 -18.92
N ALA A 92 -11.28 14.09 -19.82
CA ALA A 92 -10.81 14.98 -20.86
C ALA A 92 -12.02 15.46 -21.66
N THR A 93 -12.42 16.71 -21.44
CA THR A 93 -13.25 17.44 -22.40
C THR A 93 -12.34 17.72 -23.59
N ASN A 94 -12.36 16.82 -24.56
CA ASN A 94 -11.74 17.05 -25.85
C ASN A 94 -12.51 18.18 -26.54
N ASN A 95 -11.79 19.23 -26.90
CA ASN A 95 -12.19 20.20 -27.91
C ASN A 95 -12.24 19.54 -29.29
#